data_AF-A0AAF0DKR3-F1
#
_entry.id   AF-A0AAF0DKR3-F1
#
_cell.length_a   1.000
_cell.length_b   1.000
_cell.length_c   1.000
_cell.angle_alpha   90.00
_cell.angle_beta   90.00
_cell.angle_gamma   90.00
#
_symmetry.space_group_name_H-M   'P 1'
#
loop_
_entity.id
_entity.type
_entity.pdbx_description
1 polymer ?
#
loop_
_entity_poly.entity_id
_entity_poly.type
_entity_poly.pdbx_seq_one_letter_code
_entity_poly.pdbx_strand_id
1 'polypeptide(L)'
;MHDRNRPGKTSPRFIQDVLCYDPANPPRSGFNLLTDIPPIWQNADDYPELVAPNHCDHRYLSKPNQTRLWSENGGQGRDNIYKVSAICMLCRYHLELAITYVDSRSPKPDHLHHWVNDQTLLQGDNPSSQLRSQDQRSESYGFMCTYNGCTADLTVKFLSPYLTPKLVALLSDETVLKQRMDEAVKAFPDRLEGVSHPLPITVLATLKAYIDIALNQPERNRCVGLGNKRFTTAFGVSGTPCKELLEFVGFRLKDDANCWMPPVPVTSSSLPYKDPERIFLDDISNELLALMKQRPQHEKEAYFIDLSVEAASPQFACLLGSNNYPRMHTYPIGDQTEPHPPFYQDLGATEDMSSDLILEAYRKQIQCHPERASYYFKCLRSIGQWRGEYDGRAIARFVEQQYAEGRYADDDVPDAYRFFQLDIKDTSLTDDTIIGSFFARLQDSPDEAEPRRQLWRIGDYRRSQAIKAVAEESKPAFGRHSKDLFIVLKRVRCIKHAAGAGILGR
;
A
#
# COMPACT_ATOMS: atom_id res chain seq x y z
N MET A 1 -9.34 -5.81 -22.62
CA MET A 1 -10.03 -4.58 -22.15
C MET A 1 -9.98 -4.66 -20.63
N HIS A 2 -8.99 -4.01 -20.02
CA HIS A 2 -8.71 -4.16 -18.59
C HIS A 2 -9.85 -3.58 -17.76
N ASP A 3 -10.24 -4.26 -16.70
CA ASP A 3 -11.24 -3.80 -15.75
C ASP A 3 -10.66 -2.62 -14.95
N ARG A 4 -10.74 -1.43 -15.56
CA ARG A 4 -10.17 -0.18 -15.04
C ARG A 4 -11.06 0.48 -13.97
N ASN A 5 -12.12 -0.20 -13.53
CA ASN A 5 -13.13 0.37 -12.66
C ASN A 5 -12.74 0.26 -11.17
N ARG A 6 -11.61 0.84 -10.79
CA ARG A 6 -11.07 0.79 -9.41
C ARG A 6 -10.55 2.15 -8.96
N PRO A 7 -10.70 2.51 -7.68
CA PRO A 7 -10.09 3.71 -7.14
C PRO A 7 -8.56 3.61 -7.18
N GLY A 8 -7.91 4.77 -7.21
CA GLY A 8 -6.46 4.85 -7.10
C GLY A 8 -6.00 5.74 -5.96
N LYS A 9 -4.69 5.97 -5.91
CA LYS A 9 -4.03 6.71 -4.84
C LYS A 9 -2.93 7.58 -5.43
N THR A 10 -2.89 8.84 -5.03
CA THR A 10 -1.74 9.70 -5.31
C THR A 10 -0.47 9.14 -4.65
N SER A 11 0.72 9.42 -5.21
CA SER A 11 1.99 8.93 -4.64
C SER A 11 2.15 9.17 -3.13
N PRO A 12 1.85 10.35 -2.54
CA PRO A 12 1.98 10.56 -1.10
C PRO A 12 1.06 9.65 -0.29
N ARG A 13 -0.20 9.49 -0.72
CA ARG A 13 -1.15 8.59 -0.07
C ARG A 13 -0.69 7.15 -0.16
N PHE A 14 -0.23 6.75 -1.34
CA PHE A 14 0.28 5.42 -1.59
C PHE A 14 1.46 5.09 -0.67
N ILE A 15 2.41 6.02 -0.51
CA ILE A 15 3.55 5.85 0.41
C ILE A 15 3.06 5.70 1.85
N GLN A 16 2.12 6.53 2.31
CA GLN A 16 1.54 6.39 3.67
C GLN A 16 0.95 4.99 3.86
N ASP A 17 0.19 4.50 2.89
CA ASP A 17 -0.40 3.16 2.95
C ASP A 17 0.65 2.05 2.97
N VAL A 18 1.70 2.15 2.15
CA VAL A 18 2.83 1.20 2.16
C VAL A 18 3.54 1.18 3.51
N LEU A 19 3.69 2.33 4.17
CA LEU A 19 4.33 2.43 5.48
C LEU A 19 3.44 1.88 6.62
N CYS A 20 2.12 1.94 6.47
CA CYS A 20 1.16 1.38 7.44
C CYS A 20 0.82 -0.10 7.19
N TYR A 21 1.11 -0.62 6.01
CA TYR A 21 0.80 -2.00 5.65
C TYR A 21 1.74 -2.99 6.34
N ASP A 22 1.19 -3.82 7.24
CA ASP A 22 1.92 -4.85 7.98
C ASP A 22 1.40 -6.26 7.61
N PRO A 23 2.08 -6.99 6.71
CA PRO A 23 1.68 -8.34 6.32
C PRO A 23 1.84 -9.37 7.44
N ALA A 24 2.59 -9.08 8.51
CA ALA A 24 2.72 -9.99 9.65
C ALA A 24 1.50 -9.97 10.57
N ASN A 25 0.82 -8.82 10.64
CA ASN A 25 -0.30 -8.57 11.51
C ASN A 25 -1.47 -7.99 10.69
N PRO A 26 -2.09 -8.78 9.80
CA PRO A 26 -3.24 -8.31 9.03
C PRO A 26 -4.41 -7.95 9.95
N PRO A 27 -5.24 -6.96 9.57
CA PRO A 27 -6.40 -6.58 10.36
C PRO A 27 -7.41 -7.73 10.44
N ARG A 28 -8.24 -7.73 11.50
CA ARG A 28 -9.26 -8.77 11.71
C ARG A 28 -10.29 -8.86 10.59
N SER A 29 -10.52 -7.74 9.90
CA SER A 29 -11.40 -7.65 8.73
C SER A 29 -10.87 -8.42 7.51
N GLY A 30 -9.57 -8.78 7.51
CA GLY A 30 -8.88 -9.30 6.32
C GLY A 30 -8.61 -8.25 5.25
N PHE A 31 -8.88 -6.97 5.52
CA PHE A 31 -8.72 -5.88 4.56
C PHE A 31 -7.26 -5.68 4.16
N ASN A 32 -6.99 -5.67 2.85
CA ASN A 32 -5.69 -5.33 2.31
C ASN A 32 -5.64 -3.84 1.98
N LEU A 33 -4.90 -3.07 2.81
CA LEU A 33 -4.77 -1.63 2.67
C LEU A 33 -4.28 -1.19 1.29
N LEU A 34 -3.47 -1.99 0.59
CA LEU A 34 -2.89 -1.61 -0.70
C LEU A 34 -3.83 -1.87 -1.88
N THR A 35 -4.61 -2.94 -1.85
CA THR A 35 -5.37 -3.42 -3.01
C THR A 35 -6.87 -3.31 -2.89
N ASP A 36 -7.41 -3.37 -1.67
CA ASP A 36 -8.85 -3.47 -1.46
C ASP A 36 -9.50 -2.09 -1.55
N ILE A 37 -10.74 -2.10 -2.02
CA ILE A 37 -11.55 -0.89 -2.11
C ILE A 37 -12.15 -0.65 -0.72
N PRO A 38 -11.82 0.46 -0.03
CA PRO A 38 -12.38 0.73 1.28
C PRO A 38 -13.92 0.79 1.19
N PRO A 39 -14.65 0.35 2.21
CA PRO A 39 -16.09 0.52 2.22
C PRO A 39 -16.45 2.01 2.28
N ILE A 40 -17.66 2.33 1.80
CA ILE A 40 -18.20 3.69 1.90
C ILE A 40 -18.39 4.02 3.38
N TRP A 41 -17.81 5.12 3.83
CA TRP A 41 -18.01 5.59 5.19
C TRP A 41 -19.43 6.13 5.37
N GLN A 42 -20.13 5.57 6.36
CA GLN A 42 -21.46 6.02 6.79
C GLN A 42 -21.44 6.58 8.20
N ASN A 43 -20.83 5.86 9.14
CA ASN A 43 -20.61 6.25 10.52
C ASN A 43 -19.34 5.55 11.05
N ALA A 44 -18.89 5.91 12.26
CA ALA A 44 -17.68 5.34 12.86
C ALA A 44 -17.87 3.91 13.39
N ASP A 45 -19.07 3.57 13.89
CA ASP A 45 -19.35 2.29 14.55
C ASP A 45 -19.34 1.09 13.59
N ASP A 46 -19.71 1.33 12.32
CA ASP A 46 -19.83 0.31 11.27
C ASP A 46 -18.59 0.26 10.33
N TYR A 47 -17.59 1.12 10.54
CA TYR A 47 -16.42 1.16 9.66
C TYR A 47 -15.40 0.09 10.05
N PRO A 48 -14.97 -0.79 9.13
CA PRO A 48 -14.09 -1.88 9.50
C PRO A 48 -12.68 -1.40 9.84
N GLU A 49 -12.02 -2.21 10.66
CA GLU A 49 -10.59 -2.11 10.94
C GLU A 49 -9.81 -2.26 9.63
N LEU A 50 -9.19 -1.18 9.13
CA LEU A 50 -8.36 -1.21 7.92
C LEU A 50 -6.90 -1.61 8.21
N VAL A 51 -6.46 -1.41 9.45
CA VAL A 51 -5.11 -1.70 9.93
C VAL A 51 -5.22 -2.26 11.35
N ALA A 52 -4.44 -3.31 11.65
CA ALA A 52 -4.49 -3.95 12.95
C ALA A 52 -4.04 -3.00 14.08
N PRO A 53 -4.65 -3.02 15.28
CA PRO A 53 -4.21 -2.19 16.41
C PRO A 53 -2.75 -2.44 16.82
N ASN A 54 -2.24 -3.64 16.56
CA ASN A 54 -0.86 -4.05 16.85
C ASN A 54 0.04 -4.10 15.60
N HIS A 55 -0.35 -3.44 14.51
CA HIS A 55 0.50 -3.33 13.32
C HIS A 55 1.84 -2.66 13.67
N CYS A 56 2.87 -3.01 12.94
CA CYS A 56 4.16 -2.34 13.04
C CYS A 56 4.08 -0.91 12.50
N ASP A 57 4.46 0.08 13.31
CA ASP A 57 4.77 1.44 12.84
C ASP A 57 6.11 1.42 12.09
N HIS A 58 6.09 1.04 10.82
CA HIS A 58 7.32 0.68 10.11
C HIS A 58 8.31 1.84 10.00
N ARG A 59 9.55 1.59 10.45
CA ARG A 59 10.68 2.52 10.32
C ARG A 59 11.72 1.96 9.37
N TYR A 60 11.52 2.22 8.09
CA TYR A 60 12.36 1.70 7.02
C TYR A 60 13.68 2.48 6.87
N LEU A 61 14.79 1.76 6.87
CA LEU A 61 16.10 2.25 6.44
C LEU A 61 16.44 1.71 5.05
N SER A 62 17.06 2.55 4.23
CA SER A 62 17.46 2.18 2.87
C SER A 62 18.61 1.17 2.87
N LYS A 63 18.60 0.25 1.91
CA LYS A 63 19.70 -0.66 1.60
C LYS A 63 20.46 -0.11 0.40
N PRO A 64 21.51 0.73 0.60
CA PRO A 64 22.16 1.45 -0.50
C PRO A 64 22.76 0.52 -1.56
N ASN A 65 23.22 -0.67 -1.15
CA ASN A 65 23.77 -1.65 -2.08
C ASN A 65 22.72 -2.31 -2.98
N GLN A 66 21.43 -2.16 -2.68
CA GLN A 66 20.32 -2.73 -3.43
C GLN A 66 19.43 -1.64 -4.06
N THR A 67 19.56 -0.39 -3.63
CA THR A 67 18.81 0.76 -4.15
C THR A 67 19.43 1.32 -5.43
N ARG A 68 18.58 1.69 -6.39
CA ARG A 68 18.93 2.41 -7.62
C ARG A 68 17.93 3.54 -7.84
N LEU A 69 18.33 4.75 -7.50
CA LEU A 69 17.58 5.97 -7.77
C LEU A 69 17.93 6.55 -9.15
N TRP A 70 17.14 7.53 -9.57
CA TRP A 70 17.44 8.36 -10.73
C TRP A 70 18.78 9.07 -10.55
N SER A 71 19.63 9.07 -11.57
CA SER A 71 20.84 9.89 -11.60
C SER A 71 20.69 10.93 -12.70
N GLU A 72 20.91 12.21 -12.37
CA GLU A 72 20.86 13.32 -13.33
C GLU A 72 21.85 13.15 -14.49
N ASN A 73 22.92 12.38 -14.29
CA ASN A 73 23.98 12.13 -15.27
C ASN A 73 23.86 10.78 -16.00
N GLY A 74 22.86 9.95 -15.64
CA GLY A 74 22.66 8.63 -16.22
C GLY A 74 21.76 8.69 -17.46
N GLY A 75 22.31 8.35 -18.63
CA GLY A 75 21.55 8.31 -19.88
C GLY A 75 20.25 7.51 -19.75
N GLN A 76 19.16 8.10 -20.26
CA GLN A 76 17.82 7.53 -20.34
C GLN A 76 17.82 6.35 -21.33
N GLY A 77 18.28 5.19 -20.87
CA GLY A 77 18.09 3.92 -21.59
C GLY A 77 16.63 3.48 -21.53
N ARG A 78 16.15 2.84 -22.60
CA ARG A 78 14.92 2.03 -22.57
C ARG A 78 15.11 0.93 -21.51
N ASP A 79 14.05 0.62 -20.76
CA ASP A 79 14.02 -0.42 -19.70
C ASP A 79 14.82 -0.11 -18.41
N ASN A 80 14.95 1.16 -18.03
CA ASN A 80 15.52 1.50 -16.72
C ASN A 80 14.53 1.21 -15.58
N ILE A 81 14.75 0.10 -14.88
CA ILE A 81 14.15 -0.18 -13.58
C ILE A 81 14.86 0.67 -12.52
N TYR A 82 14.11 1.54 -11.85
CA TYR A 82 14.56 2.26 -10.65
C TYR A 82 13.91 1.62 -9.44
N LYS A 83 14.64 1.47 -8.35
CA LYS A 83 14.11 0.82 -7.15
C LYS A 83 14.71 1.35 -5.87
N VAL A 84 13.93 1.31 -4.81
CA VAL A 84 14.40 1.52 -3.43
C VAL A 84 14.12 0.25 -2.66
N SER A 85 15.18 -0.35 -2.13
CA SER A 85 15.09 -1.51 -1.26
C SER A 85 15.39 -1.07 0.17
N ALA A 86 14.61 -1.54 1.14
CA ALA A 86 14.66 -1.09 2.53
C ALA A 86 14.39 -2.22 3.52
N ILE A 87 14.68 -1.98 4.80
CA ILE A 87 14.37 -2.88 5.91
C ILE A 87 13.73 -2.10 7.08
N CYS A 88 12.69 -2.66 7.70
CA CYS A 88 12.10 -2.09 8.90
C CYS A 88 12.97 -2.38 10.12
N MET A 89 13.36 -1.34 10.86
CA MET A 89 14.20 -1.50 12.06
C MET A 89 13.46 -2.04 13.29
N LEU A 90 12.15 -2.27 13.19
CA LEU A 90 11.32 -2.83 14.27
C LEU A 90 11.00 -4.31 14.00
N CYS A 91 10.29 -4.60 12.90
CA CYS A 91 9.86 -5.95 12.57
C CYS A 91 10.80 -6.70 11.61
N ARG A 92 11.83 -6.03 11.08
CA ARG A 92 12.81 -6.58 10.11
C ARG A 92 12.24 -6.97 8.74
N TYR A 93 10.98 -6.64 8.45
CA TYR A 93 10.45 -6.84 7.10
C TYR A 93 11.24 -6.03 6.07
N HIS A 94 11.50 -6.65 4.93
CA HIS A 94 12.12 -6.00 3.80
C HIS A 94 11.03 -5.47 2.87
N LEU A 95 11.25 -4.26 2.35
CA LEU A 95 10.37 -3.60 1.40
C LEU A 95 11.18 -3.25 0.15
N GLU A 96 10.64 -3.55 -1.02
CA GLU A 96 11.14 -3.06 -2.30
C GLU A 96 10.03 -2.32 -3.04
N LEU A 97 10.31 -1.07 -3.41
CA LEU A 97 9.50 -0.30 -4.37
C LEU A 97 10.30 -0.19 -5.66
N ALA A 98 9.75 -0.67 -6.77
CA ALA A 98 10.37 -0.64 -8.08
C ALA A 98 9.45 0.01 -9.09
N ILE A 99 9.94 1.03 -9.79
CA ILE A 99 9.22 1.73 -10.86
C ILE A 99 9.90 1.46 -12.19
N THR A 100 9.09 1.17 -13.20
CA THR A 100 9.52 0.92 -14.57
C THR A 100 8.75 1.81 -15.53
N TYR A 101 9.41 2.24 -16.60
CA TYR A 101 8.81 3.08 -17.63
C TYR A 101 8.85 2.34 -18.96
N VAL A 102 7.67 1.93 -19.44
CA VAL A 102 7.54 1.09 -20.65
C VAL A 102 7.91 1.88 -21.92
N ASP A 103 7.89 3.21 -21.87
CA ASP A 103 8.36 4.07 -22.97
C ASP A 103 9.49 5.00 -22.49
N SER A 104 10.42 5.26 -23.39
CA SER A 104 11.53 6.22 -23.27
C SER A 104 11.10 7.67 -22.98
N ARG A 105 9.81 7.99 -23.06
CA ARG A 105 9.24 9.27 -22.60
C ARG A 105 9.03 9.21 -21.10
N SER A 106 10.11 9.33 -20.33
CA SER A 106 10.00 9.48 -18.88
C SER A 106 9.16 10.71 -18.55
N PRO A 107 8.14 10.62 -17.66
CA PRO A 107 7.59 11.79 -17.01
C PRO A 107 8.71 12.58 -16.34
N LYS A 108 8.52 13.88 -16.18
CA LYS A 108 9.42 14.72 -15.40
C LYS A 108 9.53 14.13 -13.98
N PRO A 109 10.70 14.22 -13.31
CA PRO A 109 10.88 13.77 -11.93
C PRO A 109 9.83 14.30 -10.94
N ASP A 110 9.19 15.43 -11.26
CA ASP A 110 8.16 16.08 -10.45
C ASP A 110 6.72 15.67 -10.82
N HIS A 111 6.53 14.61 -11.61
CA HIS A 111 5.19 14.12 -11.94
C HIS A 111 4.59 13.37 -10.74
N LEU A 112 3.53 13.93 -10.16
CA LEU A 112 2.78 13.25 -9.11
C LEU A 112 1.91 12.16 -9.70
N HIS A 113 2.29 10.91 -9.51
CA HIS A 113 1.55 9.77 -10.05
C HIS A 113 0.24 9.52 -9.28
N HIS A 114 -0.72 8.91 -9.96
CA HIS A 114 -1.95 8.37 -9.39
C HIS A 114 -2.04 6.88 -9.72
N TRP A 115 -1.82 6.05 -8.72
CA TRP A 115 -1.63 4.60 -8.81
C TRP A 115 -2.96 3.87 -8.66
N VAL A 116 -3.29 3.00 -9.61
CA VAL A 116 -4.40 2.04 -9.49
C VAL A 116 -3.82 0.63 -9.50
N ASN A 117 -4.37 -0.24 -8.67
CA ASN A 117 -3.97 -1.63 -8.59
C ASN A 117 -4.17 -2.34 -9.94
N ASP A 118 -3.10 -2.91 -10.47
CA ASP A 118 -3.10 -3.74 -11.66
C ASP A 118 -2.21 -4.98 -11.43
N GLN A 119 -2.85 -6.07 -11.04
CA GLN A 119 -2.17 -7.34 -10.77
C GLN A 119 -1.69 -8.05 -12.04
N THR A 120 -2.07 -7.58 -13.24
CA THR A 120 -1.56 -8.17 -14.48
C THR A 120 -0.07 -7.89 -14.68
N LEU A 121 0.46 -6.84 -14.03
CA LEU A 121 1.88 -6.48 -14.06
C LEU A 121 2.80 -7.52 -13.39
N LEU A 122 2.25 -8.38 -12.53
CA LEU A 122 3.02 -9.42 -11.84
C LEU A 122 3.13 -10.73 -12.67
N GLN A 123 2.49 -10.80 -13.84
CA GLN A 123 2.56 -11.97 -14.73
C GLN A 123 3.94 -12.04 -15.41
N GLY A 124 4.88 -12.69 -14.74
CA GLY A 124 6.26 -12.83 -15.21
C GLY A 124 7.29 -12.82 -14.09
N ASP A 125 6.89 -12.40 -12.88
CA ASP A 125 7.70 -12.58 -11.68
C ASP A 125 7.74 -14.06 -11.32
N ASN A 126 8.74 -14.73 -11.89
CA ASN A 126 9.11 -16.06 -11.50
C ASN A 126 9.49 -15.99 -10.00
N PRO A 127 8.88 -16.78 -9.09
CA PRO A 127 9.23 -16.77 -7.66
C PRO A 127 10.67 -17.23 -7.36
N SER A 128 11.46 -17.48 -8.40
CA SER A 128 12.81 -18.02 -8.38
C SER A 128 13.87 -16.93 -8.27
N SER A 129 14.08 -16.43 -7.05
CA SER A 129 15.43 -16.02 -6.59
C SER A 129 15.60 -16.11 -5.07
N GLN A 130 14.75 -16.86 -4.37
CA GLN A 130 15.00 -17.16 -2.96
C GLN A 130 16.01 -18.30 -2.88
N LEU A 131 17.29 -17.94 -2.75
CA LEU A 131 18.40 -18.88 -2.75
C LEU A 131 18.25 -19.95 -1.63
N ARG A 132 17.56 -19.63 -0.51
CA ARG A 132 17.69 -20.40 0.75
C ARG A 132 16.45 -20.54 1.67
N SER A 133 15.20 -20.36 1.22
CA SER A 133 14.05 -20.54 2.14
C SER A 133 12.80 -21.14 1.50
N GLN A 134 12.35 -22.28 2.03
CA GLN A 134 10.99 -22.80 1.81
C GLN A 134 9.92 -22.05 2.64
N ASP A 135 10.33 -21.27 3.65
CA ASP A 135 9.42 -20.65 4.64
C ASP A 135 9.38 -19.11 4.62
N GLN A 136 10.13 -18.44 3.71
CA GLN A 136 10.08 -16.98 3.63
C GLN A 136 8.79 -16.55 2.95
N ARG A 137 7.98 -15.77 3.66
CA ARG A 137 6.75 -15.20 3.12
C ARG A 137 7.12 -14.00 2.27
N SER A 138 6.61 -13.95 1.06
CA SER A 138 6.73 -12.81 0.17
C SER A 138 5.38 -12.47 -0.42
N GLU A 139 5.08 -11.17 -0.45
CA GLU A 139 3.89 -10.62 -1.07
C GLU A 139 4.32 -9.55 -2.08
N SER A 140 3.64 -9.49 -3.21
CA SER A 140 3.96 -8.55 -4.28
C SER A 140 2.69 -7.96 -4.88
N TYR A 141 2.74 -6.68 -5.22
CA TYR A 141 1.60 -5.89 -5.66
C TYR A 141 2.01 -5.03 -6.86
N GLY A 142 1.20 -5.07 -7.93
CA GLY A 142 1.40 -4.27 -9.14
C GLY A 142 0.45 -3.08 -9.19
N PHE A 143 0.94 -1.93 -9.63
CA PHE A 143 0.18 -0.70 -9.80
C PHE A 143 0.58 0.02 -11.09
N MET A 144 -0.38 0.65 -11.74
CA MET A 144 -0.14 1.48 -12.91
C MET A 144 -0.59 2.92 -12.69
N CYS A 145 0.09 3.87 -13.33
CA CYS A 145 -0.31 5.27 -13.29
C CYS A 145 -1.52 5.55 -14.20
N THR A 146 -2.47 6.37 -13.75
CA THR A 146 -3.70 6.71 -14.51
C THR A 146 -3.61 8.01 -15.30
N TYR A 147 -2.46 8.68 -15.31
CA TYR A 147 -2.28 9.89 -16.11
C TYR A 147 -2.08 9.53 -17.59
N ASN A 148 -2.78 10.26 -18.46
CA ASN A 148 -2.65 10.09 -19.90
C ASN A 148 -1.20 10.38 -20.32
N GLY A 149 -0.57 9.42 -21.00
CA GLY A 149 0.81 9.54 -21.46
C GLY A 149 1.88 9.17 -20.42
N CYS A 150 1.49 8.79 -19.20
CA CYS A 150 2.39 8.20 -18.22
C CYS A 150 2.43 6.68 -18.40
N THR A 151 3.62 6.12 -18.59
CA THR A 151 3.86 4.68 -18.80
C THR A 151 4.51 4.02 -17.58
N ALA A 152 4.28 4.61 -16.42
CA ALA A 152 4.88 4.17 -15.17
C ALA A 152 4.12 2.98 -14.59
N ASP A 153 4.83 1.88 -14.41
CA ASP A 153 4.39 0.69 -13.69
C ASP A 153 5.21 0.54 -12.41
N LEU A 154 4.52 0.34 -11.30
CA LEU A 154 5.07 0.25 -9.95
C LEU A 154 4.83 -1.16 -9.41
N THR A 155 5.90 -1.78 -8.92
CA THR A 155 5.86 -3.03 -8.16
C THR A 155 6.26 -2.75 -6.71
N VAL A 156 5.48 -3.30 -5.79
CA VAL A 156 5.75 -3.26 -4.35
C VAL A 156 5.92 -4.67 -3.85
N LYS A 157 7.03 -4.97 -3.18
CA LYS A 157 7.32 -6.29 -2.65
C LYS A 157 7.67 -6.23 -1.18
N PHE A 158 7.00 -7.05 -0.39
CA PHE A 158 7.32 -7.29 1.01
C PHE A 158 7.95 -8.68 1.15
N LEU A 159 9.01 -8.79 1.95
CA LEU A 159 9.59 -10.07 2.34
C LEU A 159 9.72 -10.15 3.85
N SER A 160 9.31 -11.29 4.42
CA SER A 160 9.51 -11.57 5.83
C SER A 160 11.01 -11.70 6.15
N PRO A 161 11.42 -11.45 7.41
CA PRO A 161 12.81 -11.61 7.83
C PRO A 161 13.32 -13.02 7.56
N TYR A 162 14.56 -13.15 7.09
CA TYR A 162 15.26 -14.42 6.93
C TYR A 162 15.66 -15.02 8.29
N LEU A 163 16.10 -14.22 9.26
CA LEU A 163 16.42 -14.73 10.59
C LEU A 163 15.12 -14.98 11.37
N THR A 164 14.71 -16.25 11.39
CA THR A 164 13.51 -16.70 12.11
C THR A 164 13.64 -16.47 13.63
N PRO A 165 12.53 -16.43 14.40
CA PRO A 165 12.59 -16.29 15.85
C PRO A 165 13.49 -17.32 16.53
N LYS A 166 13.52 -18.56 16.03
CA LYS A 166 14.43 -19.63 16.50
C LYS A 166 15.90 -19.25 16.30
N LEU A 167 16.27 -18.75 15.12
CA LEU A 167 17.65 -18.34 14.83
C LEU A 167 18.06 -17.09 15.62
N VAL A 168 17.12 -16.15 15.82
CA VAL A 168 17.35 -14.97 16.65
C VAL A 168 17.61 -15.37 18.11
N ALA A 169 16.81 -16.28 18.67
CA ALA A 169 17.02 -16.78 20.03
C ALA A 169 18.43 -17.38 20.23
N LEU A 170 18.96 -18.10 19.23
CA LEU A 170 20.34 -18.63 19.28
C LEU A 170 21.42 -17.54 19.38
N LEU A 171 21.13 -16.31 18.93
CA LEU A 171 22.07 -15.19 18.89
C LEU A 171 21.85 -14.20 20.03
N SER A 172 20.66 -14.12 20.61
CA SER A 172 20.30 -13.04 21.54
C SER A 172 19.69 -13.47 22.87
N ASP A 173 19.32 -14.73 23.06
CA ASP A 173 18.81 -15.20 24.34
C ASP A 173 19.96 -15.36 25.35
N GLU A 174 19.97 -14.53 26.38
CA GLU A 174 21.02 -14.51 27.41
C GLU A 174 21.18 -15.85 28.13
N THR A 175 20.10 -16.61 28.32
CA THR A 175 20.15 -17.92 28.98
C THR A 175 20.87 -18.95 28.11
N VAL A 176 20.55 -18.96 26.81
CA VAL A 176 21.18 -19.82 25.81
C VAL A 176 22.66 -19.45 25.64
N LEU A 177 22.98 -18.16 25.58
CA LEU A 177 24.36 -17.68 25.47
C LEU A 177 25.18 -18.02 26.71
N LYS A 178 24.60 -17.88 27.91
CA LYS A 178 25.27 -18.23 29.17
C LYS A 178 25.59 -19.71 29.24
N GLN A 179 24.60 -20.56 28.99
CA GLN A 179 24.80 -22.02 28.97
C GLN A 179 25.90 -22.42 27.98
N ARG A 180 25.85 -21.86 26.77
CA ARG A 180 26.85 -22.12 25.73
C ARG A 180 28.26 -21.69 26.15
N MET A 181 28.39 -20.57 26.85
CA MET A 181 29.68 -20.11 27.36
C MET A 181 30.18 -21.00 28.50
N ASP A 182 29.33 -21.43 29.42
CA ASP A 182 29.70 -22.32 30.51
C ASP A 182 30.20 -23.68 29.99
N GLU A 183 29.56 -24.22 28.94
CA GLU A 183 30.01 -25.41 28.23
C GLU A 183 31.39 -25.20 27.56
N ALA A 184 31.61 -24.02 26.96
CA ALA A 184 32.87 -23.68 26.34
C ALA A 184 34.02 -23.53 27.36
N VAL A 185 33.78 -22.89 28.51
CA VAL A 185 34.75 -22.77 29.61
C VAL A 185 35.08 -24.15 30.16
N LYS A 186 34.11 -25.04 30.31
CA LYS A 186 34.35 -26.43 30.74
C LYS A 186 35.21 -27.20 29.75
N ALA A 187 35.01 -27.00 28.44
CA ALA A 187 35.79 -27.67 27.41
C ALA A 187 37.22 -27.12 27.26
N PHE A 188 37.42 -25.81 27.48
CA PHE A 188 38.70 -25.12 27.29
C PHE A 188 39.02 -24.11 28.40
N PRO A 189 39.22 -24.56 29.65
CA PRO A 189 39.37 -23.69 30.82
C PRO A 189 40.54 -22.71 30.66
N ASP A 190 41.73 -23.21 30.29
CA ASP A 190 42.95 -22.39 30.17
C ASP A 190 42.87 -21.34 29.04
N ARG A 191 42.05 -21.59 28.01
CA ARG A 191 41.94 -20.68 26.85
C ARG A 191 40.94 -19.56 27.09
N LEU A 192 39.90 -19.82 27.88
CA LEU A 192 38.80 -18.90 28.14
C LEU A 192 38.88 -18.28 29.55
N GLU A 193 39.99 -18.49 30.26
CA GLU A 193 40.27 -17.82 31.53
C GLU A 193 40.15 -16.29 31.39
N GLY A 194 39.38 -15.67 32.29
CA GLY A 194 39.13 -14.23 32.32
C GLY A 194 38.19 -13.70 31.22
N VAL A 195 37.66 -14.56 30.34
CA VAL A 195 36.68 -14.14 29.33
C VAL A 195 35.30 -14.06 29.98
N SER A 196 34.70 -12.87 29.97
CA SER A 196 33.33 -12.65 30.45
C SER A 196 32.30 -13.30 29.55
N HIS A 197 31.10 -13.56 30.09
CA HIS A 197 29.96 -14.00 29.28
C HIS A 197 29.64 -13.00 28.17
N PRO A 198 29.42 -13.47 26.93
CA PRO A 198 29.11 -12.57 25.82
C PRO A 198 27.72 -11.97 25.98
N LEU A 199 27.64 -10.65 25.83
CA LEU A 199 26.38 -9.96 25.65
C LEU A 199 25.78 -10.30 24.27
N PRO A 200 24.45 -10.38 24.14
CA PRO A 200 23.76 -10.57 22.86
C PRO A 200 24.27 -9.69 21.71
N ILE A 201 24.48 -8.40 21.96
CA ILE A 201 25.02 -7.49 20.93
C ILE A 201 26.38 -7.94 20.38
N THR A 202 27.22 -8.58 21.21
CA THR A 202 28.56 -9.04 20.83
C THR A 202 28.50 -10.22 19.88
N VAL A 203 27.53 -11.11 20.08
CA VAL A 203 27.29 -12.26 19.21
C VAL A 203 26.75 -11.78 17.86
N LEU A 204 25.76 -10.88 17.86
CA LEU A 204 25.20 -10.27 16.65
C LEU A 204 26.26 -9.53 15.85
N ALA A 205 27.05 -8.66 16.50
CA ALA A 205 28.12 -7.90 15.86
C ALA A 205 29.22 -8.80 15.29
N THR A 206 29.49 -9.94 15.93
CA THR A 206 30.49 -10.91 15.45
C THR A 206 30.01 -11.61 14.18
N LEU A 207 28.75 -12.07 14.13
CA LEU A 207 28.20 -12.65 12.89
C LEU A 207 28.16 -11.61 11.76
N LYS A 208 27.68 -10.40 12.06
CA LYS A 208 27.62 -9.30 11.10
C LYS A 208 29.01 -8.98 10.52
N ALA A 209 30.04 -8.93 11.37
CA ALA A 209 31.40 -8.66 10.92
C ALA A 209 31.92 -9.71 9.93
N TYR A 210 31.63 -11.00 10.13
CA TYR A 210 32.01 -12.03 9.17
C TYR A 210 31.29 -11.85 7.82
N ILE A 211 30.01 -11.52 7.85
CA ILE A 211 29.21 -11.28 6.63
C ILE A 211 29.70 -10.02 5.89
N ASP A 212 29.95 -8.92 6.61
CA ASP A 212 30.46 -7.67 6.03
C ASP A 212 31.86 -7.86 5.42
N ILE A 213 32.73 -8.65 6.06
CA ILE A 213 34.04 -9.01 5.49
C ILE A 213 33.85 -9.82 4.22
N ALA A 214 32.95 -10.81 4.21
CA ALA A 214 32.66 -11.62 3.02
C ALA A 214 32.12 -10.78 1.85
N LEU A 215 31.30 -9.76 2.13
CA LEU A 215 30.71 -8.88 1.11
C LEU A 215 31.68 -7.83 0.58
N ASN A 216 32.47 -7.21 1.46
CA ASN A 216 33.18 -5.96 1.17
C ASN A 216 34.71 -6.08 1.19
N GLN A 217 35.26 -7.11 1.83
CA GLN A 217 36.71 -7.30 2.04
C GLN A 217 37.10 -8.77 1.78
N PRO A 218 36.86 -9.30 0.56
CA PRO A 218 37.09 -10.71 0.23
C PRO A 218 38.54 -11.15 0.49
N GLU A 219 39.51 -10.25 0.40
CA GLU A 219 40.92 -10.49 0.72
C GLU A 219 41.19 -10.76 2.21
N ARG A 220 40.29 -10.31 3.09
CA ARG A 220 40.32 -10.57 4.53
C ARG A 220 39.43 -11.73 4.95
N ASN A 221 38.66 -12.31 4.01
CA ASN A 221 37.77 -13.42 4.28
C ASN A 221 38.55 -14.73 4.42
N ARG A 222 38.89 -15.09 5.67
CA ARG A 222 39.77 -16.22 6.01
C ARG A 222 39.01 -17.30 6.77
N CYS A 223 39.54 -18.52 6.73
CA CYS A 223 39.00 -19.60 7.55
C CYS A 223 39.11 -19.27 9.04
N VAL A 224 38.05 -19.57 9.80
CA VAL A 224 37.97 -19.34 11.24
C VAL A 224 38.23 -20.66 11.95
N GLY A 225 39.41 -20.82 12.55
CA GLY A 225 39.76 -22.05 13.28
C GLY A 225 38.79 -22.34 14.42
N LEU A 226 38.48 -23.62 14.67
CA LEU A 226 37.51 -24.04 15.70
C LEU A 226 37.89 -23.62 17.13
N GLY A 227 39.17 -23.31 17.36
CA GLY A 227 39.69 -22.81 18.64
C GLY A 227 39.77 -21.28 18.75
N ASN A 228 39.24 -20.52 17.79
CA ASN A 228 39.26 -19.06 17.84
C ASN A 228 38.41 -18.56 19.02
N LYS A 229 39.02 -17.85 19.97
CA LYS A 229 38.34 -17.40 21.21
C LYS A 229 37.05 -16.64 20.92
N ARG A 230 37.07 -15.65 20.02
CA ARG A 230 35.89 -14.85 19.68
C ARG A 230 34.77 -15.67 19.05
N PHE A 231 35.13 -16.58 18.14
CA PHE A 231 34.18 -17.49 17.50
C PHE A 231 33.57 -18.47 18.51
N THR A 232 34.38 -19.09 19.35
CA THR A 232 33.93 -20.01 20.40
C THR A 232 33.03 -19.30 21.41
N THR A 233 33.38 -18.09 21.82
CA THR A 233 32.55 -17.30 22.73
C THR A 233 31.20 -16.94 22.08
N ALA A 234 31.17 -16.60 20.79
CA ALA A 234 29.92 -16.23 20.12
C ALA A 234 29.03 -17.45 19.77
N PHE A 235 29.60 -18.51 19.20
CA PHE A 235 28.86 -19.61 18.57
C PHE A 235 29.04 -20.96 19.28
N GLY A 236 29.81 -20.99 20.38
CA GLY A 236 30.03 -22.17 21.19
C GLY A 236 31.18 -23.05 20.69
N VAL A 237 31.40 -24.16 21.38
CA VAL A 237 32.48 -25.11 21.08
C VAL A 237 32.41 -25.57 19.63
N SER A 238 33.45 -25.23 18.86
CA SER A 238 33.55 -25.51 17.42
C SER A 238 32.40 -24.96 16.57
N GLY A 239 31.59 -24.03 17.10
CA GLY A 239 30.37 -23.53 16.43
C GLY A 239 29.21 -24.53 16.36
N THR A 240 29.35 -25.70 17.00
CA THR A 240 28.36 -26.80 16.91
C THR A 240 26.96 -26.39 17.33
N PRO A 241 26.75 -25.65 18.44
CA PRO A 241 25.41 -25.19 18.85
C PRO A 241 24.72 -24.27 17.84
N CYS A 242 25.49 -23.62 16.96
CA CYS A 242 24.99 -22.73 15.92
C CYS A 242 25.18 -23.30 14.51
N LYS A 243 25.44 -24.61 14.36
CA LYS A 243 25.73 -25.24 13.07
C LYS A 243 24.67 -24.92 12.00
N GLU A 244 23.39 -25.12 12.34
CA GLU A 244 22.26 -24.85 11.44
C GLU A 244 22.25 -23.39 10.95
N LEU A 245 22.49 -22.43 11.86
CA LEU A 245 22.56 -21.01 11.53
C LEU A 245 23.76 -20.70 10.63
N LEU A 246 24.94 -21.21 10.97
CA LEU A 246 26.18 -20.96 10.22
C LEU A 246 26.04 -21.50 8.79
N GLU A 247 25.56 -22.73 8.63
CA GLU A 247 25.32 -23.35 7.33
C GLU A 247 24.22 -22.63 6.53
N PHE A 248 23.16 -22.17 7.19
CA PHE A 248 22.11 -21.36 6.60
C PHE A 248 22.66 -20.07 5.98
N VAL A 249 23.49 -19.33 6.73
CA VAL A 249 24.17 -18.11 6.26
C VAL A 249 25.21 -18.41 5.16
N GLY A 250 25.64 -19.67 5.03
CA GLY A 250 26.53 -20.12 3.95
C GLY A 250 27.95 -20.44 4.40
N PHE A 251 28.21 -20.52 5.71
CA PHE A 251 29.47 -21.05 6.21
C PHE A 251 29.59 -22.54 5.89
N ARG A 252 30.81 -23.01 5.66
CA ARG A 252 31.12 -24.42 5.41
C ARG A 252 32.18 -24.92 6.36
N LEU A 253 31.90 -26.00 7.07
CA LEU A 253 32.90 -26.65 7.91
C LEU A 253 33.89 -27.41 7.00
N LYS A 254 35.18 -27.16 7.16
CA LYS A 254 36.25 -27.95 6.53
C LYS A 254 36.91 -28.81 7.60
N ASP A 255 36.48 -30.07 7.69
CA ASP A 255 36.98 -31.00 8.71
C ASP A 255 38.50 -31.20 8.60
N ASP A 256 39.02 -31.29 7.37
CA ASP A 256 40.43 -31.46 7.05
C ASP A 256 41.30 -30.27 7.52
N ALA A 257 40.72 -29.08 7.60
CA ALA A 257 41.40 -27.85 8.01
C ALA A 257 41.02 -27.39 9.42
N ASN A 258 40.16 -28.13 10.11
CA ASN A 258 39.64 -27.83 11.45
C ASN A 258 39.18 -26.36 11.59
N CYS A 259 38.38 -25.90 10.62
CA CYS A 259 37.97 -24.50 10.55
C CYS A 259 36.66 -24.29 9.77
N TRP A 260 35.95 -23.20 10.10
CA TRP A 260 34.78 -22.72 9.38
C TRP A 260 35.19 -21.74 8.29
N MET A 261 34.81 -22.02 7.04
CA MET A 261 34.92 -21.08 5.94
C MET A 261 33.67 -20.20 5.90
N PRO A 262 33.79 -18.87 6.03
CA PRO A 262 32.66 -17.96 5.78
C PRO A 262 32.19 -18.02 4.31
N PRO A 263 31.00 -17.47 3.99
CA PRO A 263 30.52 -17.43 2.61
C PRO A 263 31.48 -16.65 1.71
N VAL A 264 31.54 -17.02 0.43
CA VAL A 264 32.41 -16.37 -0.57
C VAL A 264 31.54 -15.96 -1.77
N PRO A 265 30.76 -14.88 -1.63
CA PRO A 265 29.89 -14.43 -2.72
C PRO A 265 30.71 -13.91 -3.90
N VAL A 266 30.09 -13.86 -5.08
CA VAL A 266 30.73 -13.33 -6.29
C VAL A 266 31.18 -11.89 -6.07
N THR A 267 32.42 -11.57 -6.43
CA THR A 267 33.05 -10.24 -6.24
C THR A 267 32.73 -9.26 -7.37
N SER A 268 31.46 -9.18 -7.78
CA SER A 268 31.03 -8.15 -8.75
C SER A 268 31.00 -6.77 -8.08
N SER A 269 31.63 -5.77 -8.68
CA SER A 269 31.59 -4.37 -8.21
C SER A 269 30.33 -3.60 -8.66
N SER A 270 29.43 -4.22 -9.44
CA SER A 270 28.25 -3.53 -9.93
C SER A 270 27.23 -3.33 -8.81
N LEU A 271 26.95 -2.06 -8.49
CA LEU A 271 25.80 -1.65 -7.70
C LEU A 271 24.66 -1.21 -8.63
N PRO A 272 23.40 -1.47 -8.26
CA PRO A 272 22.97 -2.31 -7.12
C PRO A 272 23.33 -3.79 -7.32
N TYR A 273 23.37 -4.55 -6.22
CA TYR A 273 23.60 -5.99 -6.26
C TYR A 273 22.54 -6.69 -7.13
N LYS A 274 23.02 -7.57 -8.01
CA LYS A 274 22.21 -8.43 -8.87
C LYS A 274 22.33 -9.91 -8.51
N ASP A 275 23.42 -10.27 -7.83
CA ASP A 275 23.69 -11.63 -7.41
C ASP A 275 22.81 -12.01 -6.20
N PRO A 276 22.04 -13.11 -6.27
CA PRO A 276 21.15 -13.51 -5.18
C PRO A 276 21.86 -13.81 -3.86
N GLU A 277 23.09 -14.32 -3.87
CA GLU A 277 23.85 -14.61 -2.65
C GLU A 277 24.31 -13.31 -1.97
N ARG A 278 24.78 -12.31 -2.75
CA ARG A 278 25.09 -10.97 -2.23
C ARG A 278 23.85 -10.29 -1.64
N ILE A 279 22.71 -10.35 -2.33
CA ILE A 279 21.44 -9.76 -1.85
C ILE A 279 21.04 -10.41 -0.52
N PHE A 280 21.06 -11.74 -0.46
CA PHE A 280 20.75 -12.50 0.76
C PHE A 280 21.66 -12.13 1.93
N LEU A 281 22.98 -12.11 1.72
CA LEU A 281 23.94 -11.76 2.77
C LEU A 281 23.80 -10.30 3.23
N ASP A 282 23.54 -9.37 2.30
CA ASP A 282 23.29 -7.97 2.61
C ASP A 282 21.98 -7.81 3.41
N ASP A 283 20.93 -8.58 3.07
CA ASP A 283 19.69 -8.62 3.84
C ASP A 283 19.90 -9.14 5.27
N ILE A 284 20.63 -10.26 5.45
CA ILE A 284 21.00 -10.77 6.78
C ILE A 284 21.81 -9.74 7.57
N SER A 285 22.79 -9.09 6.93
CA SER A 285 23.61 -8.05 7.59
C SER A 285 22.76 -6.89 8.11
N ASN A 286 21.77 -6.47 7.33
CA ASN A 286 20.81 -5.44 7.70
C ASN A 286 19.83 -5.90 8.80
N GLU A 287 19.38 -7.15 8.79
CA GLU A 287 18.60 -7.72 9.89
C GLU A 287 19.37 -7.76 11.22
N LEU A 288 20.64 -8.17 11.17
CA LEU A 288 21.52 -8.15 12.34
C LEU A 288 21.71 -6.73 12.87
N LEU A 289 21.86 -5.74 11.99
CA LEU A 289 21.91 -4.32 12.37
C LEU A 289 20.62 -3.88 13.07
N ALA A 290 19.45 -4.29 12.57
CA ALA A 290 18.17 -4.02 13.22
C ALA A 290 18.08 -4.64 14.62
N LEU A 291 18.50 -5.89 14.79
CA LEU A 291 18.55 -6.56 16.10
C LEU A 291 19.52 -5.86 17.06
N MET A 292 20.70 -5.45 16.59
CA MET A 292 21.66 -4.68 17.39
C MET A 292 21.07 -3.34 17.85
N LYS A 293 20.30 -2.65 16.99
CA LYS A 293 19.62 -1.38 17.34
C LYS A 293 18.55 -1.57 18.40
N GLN A 294 17.91 -2.73 18.47
CA GLN A 294 16.86 -3.05 19.45
C GLN A 294 17.42 -3.43 20.83
N ARG A 295 18.74 -3.63 20.97
CA ARG A 295 19.35 -3.98 22.27
C ARG A 295 19.20 -2.87 23.32
N PRO A 296 19.33 -3.18 24.62
CA PRO A 296 19.44 -2.18 25.67
C PRO A 296 20.63 -1.23 25.47
N GLN A 297 20.54 0.00 26.01
CA GLN A 297 21.57 1.02 25.81
C GLN A 297 22.95 0.62 26.36
N HIS A 298 22.99 -0.02 27.53
CA HIS A 298 24.24 -0.45 28.18
C HIS A 298 25.05 -1.45 27.34
N GLU A 299 24.40 -2.22 26.47
CA GLU A 299 25.08 -3.12 25.53
C GLU A 299 25.73 -2.35 24.36
N LYS A 300 25.14 -1.23 23.96
CA LYS A 300 25.55 -0.46 22.77
C LYS A 300 26.76 0.42 23.00
N GLU A 301 27.11 0.73 24.25
CA GLU A 301 28.18 1.68 24.58
C GLU A 301 29.53 1.30 23.95
N ALA A 302 29.81 0.00 23.80
CA ALA A 302 31.04 -0.52 23.20
C ALA A 302 30.99 -0.60 21.66
N TYR A 303 29.84 -0.35 21.03
CA TYR A 303 29.62 -0.55 19.60
C TYR A 303 29.24 0.76 18.93
N PHE A 304 30.06 1.16 17.95
CA PHE A 304 29.64 2.18 17.00
C PHE A 304 28.61 1.57 16.03
N ILE A 305 27.33 1.75 16.35
CA ILE A 305 26.25 1.40 15.42
C ILE A 305 26.08 2.59 14.49
N ASP A 306 26.66 2.46 13.29
CA ASP A 306 26.50 3.47 12.26
C ASP A 306 25.03 3.54 11.82
N LEU A 307 24.33 4.58 12.28
CA LEU A 307 22.98 4.91 11.90
C LEU A 307 22.94 6.01 10.83
N SER A 308 24.07 6.31 10.18
CA SER A 308 24.12 7.24 9.03
C SER A 308 23.32 6.74 7.83
N VAL A 309 22.81 5.50 7.88
CA VAL A 309 21.88 4.96 6.89
C VAL A 309 20.63 5.85 6.82
N GLU A 310 20.38 6.38 5.62
CA GLU A 310 19.25 7.26 5.35
C GLU A 310 17.92 6.54 5.57
N ALA A 311 16.97 7.25 6.17
CA ALA A 311 15.57 6.82 6.17
C ALA A 311 15.11 6.58 4.72
N ALA A 312 14.33 5.54 4.49
CA ALA A 312 13.88 5.21 3.14
C ALA A 312 12.78 6.17 2.63
N SER A 313 12.03 6.83 3.53
CA SER A 313 10.87 7.65 3.15
C SER A 313 11.17 8.78 2.16
N PRO A 314 12.24 9.59 2.31
CA PRO A 314 12.62 10.59 1.30
C PRO A 314 12.97 9.96 -0.06
N GLN A 315 13.56 8.76 -0.05
CA GLN A 315 13.91 8.04 -1.28
C GLN A 315 12.65 7.47 -1.96
N PHE A 316 11.67 6.98 -1.20
CA PHE A 316 10.36 6.60 -1.73
C PHE A 316 9.65 7.80 -2.36
N ALA A 317 9.68 8.95 -1.70
CA ALA A 317 9.08 10.18 -2.22
C ALA A 317 9.80 10.67 -3.49
N CYS A 318 11.13 10.57 -3.55
CA CYS A 318 11.89 10.84 -4.76
C CYS A 318 11.54 9.86 -5.90
N LEU A 319 11.50 8.55 -5.60
CA LEU A 319 11.20 7.50 -6.58
C LEU A 319 9.83 7.70 -7.24
N LEU A 320 8.83 8.11 -6.46
CA LEU A 320 7.43 8.24 -6.88
C LEU A 320 7.00 9.69 -7.19
N GLY A 321 7.95 10.61 -7.37
CA GLY A 321 7.69 11.98 -7.80
C GLY A 321 6.90 12.84 -6.80
N SER A 322 7.02 12.53 -5.50
CA SER A 322 6.25 13.16 -4.42
C SER A 322 7.09 13.92 -3.40
N ASN A 323 8.35 14.28 -3.72
CA ASN A 323 9.19 15.03 -2.79
C ASN A 323 8.73 16.50 -2.63
N ASN A 324 8.24 17.12 -3.71
CA ASN A 324 7.99 18.56 -3.78
C ASN A 324 6.58 18.91 -4.27
N TYR A 325 5.57 18.09 -3.99
CA TYR A 325 4.20 18.43 -4.40
C TYR A 325 3.68 19.66 -3.65
N PRO A 326 2.84 20.50 -4.29
CA PRO A 326 2.20 21.63 -3.64
C PRO A 326 1.41 21.21 -2.39
N ARG A 327 1.70 21.84 -1.25
CA ARG A 327 1.02 21.61 0.02
C ARG A 327 0.12 22.78 0.39
N MET A 328 -0.82 22.54 1.29
CA MET A 328 -1.68 23.59 1.87
C MET A 328 -0.85 24.65 2.60
N HIS A 329 -1.33 25.89 2.65
CA HIS A 329 -0.60 27.00 3.25
C HIS A 329 -0.67 26.98 4.78
N THR A 330 -1.81 26.56 5.32
CA THR A 330 -2.06 26.51 6.77
C THR A 330 -2.22 25.06 7.22
N TYR A 331 -1.13 24.30 7.23
CA TYR A 331 -1.16 22.97 7.86
C TYR A 331 -1.50 23.14 9.34
N PRO A 332 -2.56 22.52 9.89
CA PRO A 332 -2.83 22.63 11.31
C PRO A 332 -1.70 21.93 12.07
N ILE A 333 -0.86 22.71 12.75
CA ILE A 333 -0.02 22.23 13.85
C ILE A 333 -0.94 22.18 15.07
N GLY A 334 -1.72 21.11 15.22
CA GLY A 334 -2.65 21.03 16.35
C GLY A 334 -3.48 19.77 16.39
N ASP A 335 -3.06 18.85 17.27
CA ASP A 335 -3.84 17.87 18.04
C ASP A 335 -5.29 17.65 17.59
N GLN A 336 -5.48 17.02 16.42
CA GLN A 336 -6.79 16.50 16.03
C GLN A 336 -6.99 15.16 16.72
N THR A 337 -7.48 15.26 17.96
CA THR A 337 -7.78 14.14 18.86
C THR A 337 -9.04 13.37 18.47
N GLU A 338 -9.85 13.88 17.54
CA GLU A 338 -11.01 13.16 17.01
C GLU A 338 -10.70 12.54 15.64
N PRO A 339 -10.96 11.24 15.44
CA PRO A 339 -10.78 10.60 14.15
C PRO A 339 -11.79 11.16 13.15
N HIS A 340 -11.29 11.91 12.17
CA HIS A 340 -12.13 12.35 11.06
C HIS A 340 -12.56 11.16 10.20
N PRO A 341 -13.73 11.26 9.54
CA PRO A 341 -14.09 10.35 8.47
C PRO A 341 -12.94 10.23 7.44
N PRO A 342 -12.74 9.05 6.82
CA PRO A 342 -11.59 8.76 5.97
C PRO A 342 -11.69 9.40 4.57
N PHE A 343 -12.20 10.63 4.45
CA PHE A 343 -12.51 11.23 3.16
C PHE A 343 -11.28 11.58 2.33
N TYR A 344 -10.15 11.93 2.96
CA TYR A 344 -8.89 12.11 2.21
C TYR A 344 -8.38 10.78 1.65
N GLN A 345 -8.43 9.73 2.48
CA GLN A 345 -8.07 8.35 2.17
C GLN A 345 -8.91 7.84 0.99
N ASP A 346 -10.22 8.07 1.03
CA ASP A 346 -11.18 7.64 0.01
C ASP A 346 -11.02 8.40 -1.32
N LEU A 347 -10.55 9.65 -1.27
CA LEU A 347 -10.11 10.36 -2.48
C LEU A 347 -8.72 9.94 -2.94
N GLY A 348 -8.01 9.08 -2.22
CA GLY A 348 -6.65 8.68 -2.54
C GLY A 348 -5.64 9.81 -2.35
N ALA A 349 -5.91 10.75 -1.44
CA ALA A 349 -5.13 11.96 -1.20
C ALA A 349 -4.62 12.02 0.25
N THR A 350 -3.72 12.97 0.52
CA THR A 350 -3.23 13.26 1.88
C THR A 350 -3.73 14.63 2.35
N GLU A 351 -3.86 14.77 3.66
CA GLU A 351 -4.40 15.98 4.30
C GLU A 351 -3.58 17.24 3.96
N ASP A 352 -2.27 17.10 3.78
CA ASP A 352 -1.35 18.20 3.53
C ASP A 352 -1.33 18.70 2.07
N MET A 353 -1.98 18.02 1.13
CA MET A 353 -2.02 18.41 -0.28
C MET A 353 -2.69 19.77 -0.50
N SER A 354 -2.22 20.52 -1.50
CA SER A 354 -2.93 21.72 -1.95
C SER A 354 -4.33 21.40 -2.45
N SER A 355 -5.23 22.39 -2.45
CA SER A 355 -6.60 22.20 -2.89
C SER A 355 -6.72 21.83 -4.38
N ASP A 356 -5.78 22.28 -5.21
CA ASP A 356 -5.73 21.87 -6.62
C ASP A 356 -5.44 20.38 -6.78
N LEU A 357 -4.52 19.83 -5.96
CA LEU A 357 -4.22 18.40 -5.96
C LEU A 357 -5.39 17.56 -5.41
N ILE A 358 -6.13 18.06 -4.41
CA ILE A 358 -7.36 17.40 -3.95
C ILE A 358 -8.41 17.35 -5.06
N LEU A 359 -8.61 18.45 -5.79
CA LEU A 359 -9.53 18.50 -6.93
C LEU A 359 -9.09 17.55 -8.06
N GLU A 360 -7.78 17.46 -8.31
CA GLU A 360 -7.22 16.52 -9.27
C GLU A 360 -7.42 15.06 -8.84
N ALA A 361 -7.17 14.74 -7.58
CA ALA A 361 -7.43 13.42 -7.01
C ALA A 361 -8.91 13.03 -7.16
N TYR A 362 -9.84 13.93 -6.82
CA TYR A 362 -11.28 13.73 -7.06
C TYR A 362 -11.58 13.41 -8.54
N ARG A 363 -11.06 14.21 -9.47
CA ARG A 363 -11.24 13.99 -10.91
C ARG A 363 -10.70 12.64 -11.36
N LYS A 364 -9.58 12.20 -10.79
CA LYS A 364 -9.00 10.87 -11.06
C LYS A 364 -9.85 9.75 -10.48
N GLN A 365 -10.41 9.90 -9.29
CA GLN A 365 -11.31 8.90 -8.72
C GLN A 365 -12.56 8.71 -9.57
N ILE A 366 -13.23 9.79 -9.99
CA ILE A 366 -14.44 9.65 -10.83
C ILE A 366 -14.11 9.12 -12.24
N GLN A 367 -12.90 9.36 -12.74
CA GLN A 367 -12.44 8.83 -14.02
C GLN A 367 -12.18 7.32 -13.94
N CYS A 368 -11.56 6.86 -12.85
CA CYS A 368 -11.18 5.46 -12.68
C CYS A 368 -12.29 4.62 -12.04
N HIS A 369 -13.16 5.21 -11.24
CA HIS A 369 -14.21 4.51 -10.50
C HIS A 369 -15.51 5.33 -10.48
N PRO A 370 -16.16 5.54 -11.65
CA PRO A 370 -17.36 6.36 -11.77
C PRO A 370 -18.55 5.87 -10.93
N GLU A 371 -18.61 4.59 -10.57
CA GLU A 371 -19.70 4.01 -9.76
C GLU A 371 -19.84 4.64 -8.37
N ARG A 372 -18.79 5.27 -7.84
CA ARG A 372 -18.78 5.97 -6.56
C ARG A 372 -18.68 7.49 -6.70
N ALA A 373 -19.03 8.06 -7.86
CA ALA A 373 -18.86 9.48 -8.13
C ALA A 373 -19.57 10.40 -7.12
N SER A 374 -20.80 10.06 -6.71
CA SER A 374 -21.58 10.79 -5.71
C SER A 374 -20.96 10.69 -4.30
N TYR A 375 -20.38 9.52 -3.96
CA TYR A 375 -19.61 9.36 -2.73
C TYR A 375 -18.35 10.22 -2.71
N TYR A 376 -17.55 10.17 -3.78
CA TYR A 376 -16.35 11.00 -3.89
C TYR A 376 -16.67 12.50 -3.85
N PHE A 377 -17.84 12.88 -4.38
CA PHE A 377 -18.29 14.27 -4.31
C PHE A 377 -18.67 14.67 -2.88
N LYS A 378 -19.30 13.77 -2.10
CA LYS A 378 -19.49 13.93 -0.65
C LYS A 378 -18.15 14.14 0.07
N CYS A 379 -17.17 13.26 -0.16
CA CYS A 379 -15.83 13.39 0.43
C CYS A 379 -15.20 14.75 0.13
N LEU A 380 -15.24 15.18 -1.15
CA LEU A 380 -14.69 16.46 -1.59
C LEU A 380 -15.37 17.64 -0.89
N ARG A 381 -16.71 17.63 -0.80
CA ARG A 381 -17.48 18.67 -0.12
C ARG A 381 -17.09 18.80 1.35
N SER A 382 -17.03 17.68 2.06
CA SER A 382 -16.62 17.67 3.48
C SER A 382 -15.19 18.14 3.69
N ILE A 383 -14.25 17.72 2.84
CA ILE A 383 -12.85 18.21 2.87
C ILE A 383 -12.80 19.74 2.68
N GLY A 384 -13.58 20.27 1.73
CA GLY A 384 -13.68 21.71 1.51
C GLY A 384 -14.15 22.47 2.75
N GLN A 385 -15.12 21.93 3.48
CA GLN A 385 -15.61 22.48 4.75
C GLN A 385 -14.54 22.41 5.86
N TRP A 386 -13.85 21.29 6.01
CA TRP A 386 -12.82 21.10 7.04
C TRP A 386 -11.62 22.05 6.87
N ARG A 387 -11.28 22.38 5.62
CA ARG A 387 -10.17 23.31 5.31
C ARG A 387 -10.54 24.79 5.47
N GLY A 388 -11.80 25.10 5.77
CA GLY A 388 -12.28 26.47 5.99
C GLY A 388 -12.17 27.40 4.77
N GLU A 389 -12.34 28.70 4.99
CA GLU A 389 -12.50 29.69 3.92
C GLU A 389 -11.21 30.07 3.17
N TYR A 390 -10.04 29.68 3.68
CA TYR A 390 -8.76 29.98 3.06
C TYR A 390 -8.32 28.83 2.16
N ASP A 391 -7.87 27.72 2.74
CA ASP A 391 -7.43 26.55 1.98
C ASP A 391 -8.61 25.85 1.28
N GLY A 392 -9.82 25.83 1.87
CA GLY A 392 -11.00 25.17 1.29
C GLY A 392 -11.72 25.94 0.17
N ARG A 393 -11.39 27.23 -0.06
CA ARG A 393 -12.14 28.11 -0.99
C ARG A 393 -12.25 27.58 -2.42
N ALA A 394 -11.14 27.09 -2.96
CA ALA A 394 -11.11 26.56 -4.33
C ALA A 394 -12.01 25.33 -4.46
N ILE A 395 -12.01 24.47 -3.43
CA ILE A 395 -12.88 23.29 -3.36
C ILE A 395 -14.35 23.71 -3.24
N ALA A 396 -14.67 24.65 -2.36
CA ALA A 396 -16.03 25.14 -2.19
C ALA A 396 -16.63 25.70 -3.49
N ARG A 397 -15.88 26.55 -4.20
CA ARG A 397 -16.30 27.09 -5.52
C ARG A 397 -16.51 25.99 -6.55
N PHE A 398 -15.62 25.00 -6.58
CA PHE A 398 -15.77 23.86 -7.49
C PHE A 398 -17.01 23.04 -7.15
N VAL A 399 -17.29 22.79 -5.87
CA VAL A 399 -18.50 22.09 -5.41
C VAL A 399 -19.76 22.84 -5.83
N GLU A 400 -19.82 24.16 -5.62
CA GLU A 400 -20.93 25.02 -6.08
C GLU A 400 -21.16 24.90 -7.59
N GLN A 401 -20.09 24.96 -8.38
CA GLN A 401 -20.17 24.78 -9.83
C GLN A 401 -20.72 23.39 -10.21
N GLN A 402 -20.22 22.33 -9.58
CA GLN A 402 -20.69 20.97 -9.86
C GLN A 402 -22.16 20.77 -9.49
N TYR A 403 -22.64 21.41 -8.42
CA TYR A 403 -24.08 21.45 -8.11
C TYR A 403 -24.89 22.17 -9.19
N ALA A 404 -24.40 23.30 -9.70
CA ALA A 404 -25.05 24.01 -10.80
C ALA A 404 -25.11 23.17 -12.10
N GLU A 405 -24.12 22.29 -12.30
CA GLU A 405 -24.08 21.30 -13.39
C GLU A 405 -24.93 20.05 -13.12
N GLY A 406 -25.63 19.98 -11.99
CA GLY A 406 -26.58 18.90 -11.65
C GLY A 406 -25.96 17.70 -10.93
N ARG A 407 -24.68 17.77 -10.52
CA ARG A 407 -24.09 16.73 -9.66
C ARG A 407 -24.67 16.77 -8.25
N TYR A 408 -24.54 15.65 -7.54
CA TYR A 408 -25.03 15.51 -6.18
C TYR A 408 -24.13 14.60 -5.34
N ALA A 409 -24.17 14.79 -4.03
CA ALA A 409 -23.49 13.98 -3.03
C ALA A 409 -24.45 12.90 -2.48
N ASP A 410 -23.92 11.77 -2.03
CA ASP A 410 -24.75 10.64 -1.53
C ASP A 410 -25.72 11.03 -0.41
N ASP A 411 -25.31 11.96 0.45
CA ASP A 411 -26.13 12.47 1.54
C ASP A 411 -27.19 13.49 1.10
N ASP A 412 -27.24 13.87 -0.19
CA ASP A 412 -28.35 14.61 -0.79
C ASP A 412 -29.50 13.70 -1.26
N VAL A 413 -29.29 12.37 -1.28
CA VAL A 413 -30.29 11.39 -1.73
C VAL A 413 -31.46 11.27 -0.75
N PRO A 414 -31.26 11.18 0.58
CA PRO A 414 -32.37 11.18 1.53
C PRO A 414 -33.28 12.40 1.36
N ASP A 415 -32.73 13.56 1.03
CA ASP A 415 -33.46 14.80 0.81
C ASP A 415 -34.33 14.75 -0.44
N ALA A 416 -33.85 14.08 -1.49
CA ALA A 416 -34.63 13.83 -2.70
C ALA A 416 -35.84 12.92 -2.42
N TYR A 417 -35.68 11.87 -1.61
CA TYR A 417 -36.82 11.05 -1.18
C TYR A 417 -37.81 11.89 -0.35
N ARG A 418 -37.31 12.67 0.63
CA ARG A 418 -38.13 13.55 1.47
C ARG A 418 -38.90 14.59 0.65
N PHE A 419 -38.33 15.07 -0.47
CA PHE A 419 -39.01 16.00 -1.38
C PHE A 419 -40.33 15.43 -1.93
N PHE A 420 -40.40 14.11 -2.13
CA PHE A 420 -41.61 13.38 -2.54
C PHE A 420 -42.37 12.75 -1.38
N GLN A 421 -42.06 13.13 -0.13
CA GLN A 421 -42.63 12.57 1.09
C GLN A 421 -42.40 11.05 1.21
N LEU A 422 -41.28 10.56 0.68
CA LEU A 422 -40.86 9.17 0.75
C LEU A 422 -39.75 9.00 1.80
N ASP A 423 -39.66 7.82 2.39
CA ASP A 423 -38.54 7.42 3.25
C ASP A 423 -37.58 6.52 2.48
N ILE A 424 -36.31 6.90 2.41
CA ILE A 424 -35.26 6.10 1.77
C ILE A 424 -35.08 4.72 2.42
N LYS A 425 -35.46 4.57 3.69
CA LYS A 425 -35.37 3.31 4.44
C LYS A 425 -36.54 2.35 4.17
N ASP A 426 -37.58 2.81 3.46
CA ASP A 426 -38.72 1.96 3.12
C ASP A 426 -38.37 0.98 1.99
N THR A 427 -38.16 -0.27 2.38
CA THR A 427 -37.83 -1.39 1.47
C THR A 427 -38.97 -1.78 0.53
N SER A 428 -40.20 -1.31 0.78
CA SER A 428 -41.36 -1.59 -0.08
C SER A 428 -41.47 -0.66 -1.29
N LEU A 429 -40.65 0.40 -1.36
CA LEU A 429 -40.70 1.37 -2.45
C LEU A 429 -40.28 0.75 -3.79
N THR A 430 -41.25 0.68 -4.70
CA THR A 430 -41.05 0.33 -6.11
C THR A 430 -40.81 1.56 -6.97
N ASP A 431 -40.21 1.37 -8.14
CA ASP A 431 -40.01 2.46 -9.11
C ASP A 431 -41.34 3.10 -9.52
N ASP A 432 -42.41 2.32 -9.66
CA ASP A 432 -43.77 2.81 -9.97
C ASP A 432 -44.33 3.71 -8.85
N THR A 433 -44.09 3.35 -7.59
CA THR A 433 -44.49 4.17 -6.43
C THR A 433 -43.77 5.51 -6.43
N ILE A 434 -42.45 5.50 -6.69
CA ILE A 434 -41.63 6.71 -6.73
C ILE A 434 -42.08 7.63 -7.89
N ILE A 435 -42.27 7.05 -9.08
CA ILE A 435 -42.76 7.78 -10.27
C ILE A 435 -44.17 8.34 -10.01
N GLY A 436 -45.04 7.58 -9.34
CA GLY A 436 -46.37 8.03 -8.93
C GLY A 436 -46.33 9.26 -8.02
N SER A 437 -45.47 9.25 -6.99
CA SER A 437 -45.28 10.39 -6.09
C SER A 437 -44.74 11.63 -6.81
N PHE A 438 -43.88 11.43 -7.81
CA PHE A 438 -43.42 12.53 -8.67
C PHE A 438 -44.56 13.19 -9.46
N PHE A 439 -45.43 12.39 -10.10
CA PHE A 439 -46.56 12.96 -10.84
C PHE A 439 -47.56 13.67 -9.93
N ALA A 440 -47.79 13.17 -8.72
CA ALA A 440 -48.59 13.86 -7.71
C ALA A 440 -47.95 15.23 -7.37
N ARG A 441 -46.64 15.27 -7.13
CA ARG A 441 -45.91 16.50 -6.80
C ARG A 441 -45.88 17.51 -7.95
N LEU A 442 -45.80 17.05 -9.20
CA LEU A 442 -45.85 17.91 -10.38
C LEU A 442 -47.20 18.62 -10.55
N GLN A 443 -48.31 18.02 -10.10
CA GLN A 443 -49.63 18.68 -10.16
C GLN A 443 -49.70 19.90 -9.24
N ASP A 444 -48.93 19.90 -8.16
CA ASP A 444 -48.90 20.94 -7.12
C ASP A 444 -47.77 21.96 -7.30
N SER A 445 -46.83 21.74 -8.23
CA SER A 445 -45.65 22.59 -8.44
C SER A 445 -45.76 23.41 -9.73
N PRO A 446 -45.61 24.75 -9.68
CA PRO A 446 -45.55 25.58 -10.88
C PRO A 446 -44.23 25.44 -11.66
N ASP A 447 -43.17 24.91 -11.02
CA ASP A 447 -41.87 24.63 -11.66
C ASP A 447 -41.65 23.11 -11.77
N GLU A 448 -41.43 22.62 -12.99
CA GLU A 448 -41.13 21.19 -13.23
C GLU A 448 -39.63 20.87 -13.04
N ALA A 449 -38.75 21.87 -13.03
CA ALA A 449 -37.30 21.65 -13.05
C ALA A 449 -36.80 20.97 -11.77
N GLU A 450 -37.21 21.48 -10.60
CA GLU A 450 -36.77 20.95 -9.31
C GLU A 450 -37.30 19.53 -9.04
N PRO A 451 -38.60 19.21 -9.21
CA PRO A 451 -39.09 17.83 -9.12
C PRO A 451 -38.34 16.88 -10.06
N ARG A 452 -38.03 17.28 -11.29
CA ARG A 452 -37.28 16.42 -12.23
C ARG A 452 -35.86 16.16 -11.77
N ARG A 453 -35.16 17.17 -11.24
CA ARG A 453 -33.81 17.02 -10.67
C ARG A 453 -33.80 16.03 -9.50
N GLN A 454 -34.75 16.16 -8.58
CA GLN A 454 -34.85 15.26 -7.43
C GLN A 454 -35.20 13.84 -7.86
N LEU A 455 -36.10 13.67 -8.84
CA LEU A 455 -36.43 12.35 -9.39
C LEU A 455 -35.22 11.71 -10.08
N TRP A 456 -34.49 12.48 -10.90
CA TRP A 456 -33.30 12.00 -11.59
C TRP A 456 -32.25 11.50 -10.60
N ARG A 457 -32.02 12.24 -9.51
CA ARG A 457 -31.12 11.84 -8.41
C ARG A 457 -31.50 10.49 -7.80
N ILE A 458 -32.79 10.27 -7.52
CA ILE A 458 -33.28 8.97 -7.02
C ILE A 458 -33.05 7.86 -8.05
N GLY A 459 -33.33 8.14 -9.33
CA GLY A 459 -33.12 7.20 -10.42
C GLY A 459 -31.65 6.81 -10.60
N ASP A 460 -30.73 7.76 -10.46
CA ASP A 460 -29.29 7.52 -10.49
C ASP A 460 -28.81 6.68 -9.31
N TYR A 461 -29.19 7.06 -8.09
CA TYR A 461 -28.86 6.29 -6.89
C TYR A 461 -29.35 4.84 -6.93
N ARG A 462 -30.59 4.61 -7.39
CA ARG A 462 -31.16 3.26 -7.52
C ARG A 462 -30.67 2.48 -8.75
N ARG A 463 -29.86 3.11 -9.62
CA ARG A 463 -29.51 2.59 -10.95
C ARG A 463 -30.74 2.22 -11.80
N SER A 464 -31.86 2.91 -11.59
CA SER A 464 -33.13 2.68 -12.29
C SER A 464 -33.23 3.52 -13.57
N GLN A 465 -33.21 2.86 -14.72
CA GLN A 465 -33.41 3.51 -16.01
C GLN A 465 -34.84 4.02 -16.19
N ALA A 466 -35.84 3.37 -15.56
CA ALA A 466 -37.23 3.78 -15.65
C ALA A 466 -37.44 5.16 -14.99
N ILE A 467 -36.89 5.35 -13.79
CA ILE A 467 -36.98 6.62 -13.07
C ILE A 467 -36.22 7.73 -13.81
N LYS A 468 -35.01 7.44 -14.31
CA LYS A 468 -34.21 8.41 -15.10
C LYS A 468 -34.95 8.87 -16.36
N ALA A 469 -35.54 7.95 -17.11
CA ALA A 469 -36.29 8.27 -18.32
C ALA A 469 -37.46 9.23 -18.05
N VAL A 470 -38.22 9.00 -16.98
CA VAL A 470 -39.33 9.90 -16.58
C VAL A 470 -38.81 11.28 -16.18
N ALA A 471 -37.69 11.34 -15.47
CA ALA A 471 -37.09 12.61 -15.06
C ALA A 471 -36.64 13.46 -16.25
N GLU A 472 -36.04 12.82 -17.28
CA GLU A 472 -35.50 13.47 -18.48
C GLU A 472 -36.56 13.84 -19.52
N GLU A 473 -37.76 13.26 -19.45
CA GLU A 473 -38.85 13.49 -20.42
C GLU A 473 -39.44 14.91 -20.30
N SER A 474 -38.83 15.88 -20.99
CA SER A 474 -39.33 17.25 -21.08
C SER A 474 -40.62 17.29 -21.90
N LYS A 475 -41.73 17.75 -21.33
CA LYS A 475 -42.93 18.03 -22.13
C LYS A 475 -42.64 19.21 -23.08
N PRO A 476 -42.83 19.09 -24.40
CA PRO A 476 -42.96 20.28 -25.23
C PRO A 476 -44.20 21.06 -24.79
N ALA A 477 -44.06 22.37 -24.66
CA ALA A 477 -45.11 23.28 -24.22
C ALA A 477 -46.37 23.21 -25.12
N PHE A 478 -47.50 22.88 -24.47
CA PHE A 478 -48.91 23.16 -24.79
C PHE A 478 -49.42 23.07 -26.25
N GLY A 479 -50.37 22.16 -26.48
CA GLY A 479 -51.36 22.32 -27.55
C GLY A 479 -52.17 21.06 -27.90
N ARG A 480 -53.33 20.88 -27.25
CA ARG A 480 -54.49 20.07 -27.71
C ARG A 480 -54.19 18.67 -28.30
N HIS A 481 -54.36 17.64 -27.49
CA HIS A 481 -55.51 16.74 -27.58
C HIS A 481 -55.41 15.63 -26.53
N SER A 482 -56.33 15.71 -25.57
CA SER A 482 -56.84 14.54 -24.85
C SER A 482 -57.22 13.46 -25.87
N LYS A 483 -56.50 12.33 -25.89
CA LYS A 483 -57.04 10.95 -26.01
C LYS A 483 -56.01 9.82 -26.28
N ASP A 484 -54.76 10.08 -26.65
CA ASP A 484 -53.89 8.98 -27.12
C ASP A 484 -52.93 8.36 -26.06
N LEU A 485 -52.96 8.82 -24.81
CA LEU A 485 -52.08 8.26 -23.76
C LEU A 485 -52.47 6.86 -23.25
N PHE A 486 -53.63 6.33 -23.67
CA PHE A 486 -54.06 4.97 -23.30
C PHE A 486 -53.51 3.85 -24.21
N ILE A 487 -52.79 4.19 -25.29
CA ILE A 487 -52.38 3.22 -26.32
C ILE A 487 -50.94 2.73 -26.16
N VAL A 488 -50.04 3.50 -25.52
CA VAL A 488 -48.63 3.11 -25.39
C VAL A 488 -48.40 2.11 -24.24
N LEU A 489 -49.15 2.18 -23.14
CA LEU A 489 -49.08 1.23 -22.03
C LEU A 489 -49.68 -0.16 -22.33
N LYS A 490 -50.45 -0.33 -23.42
CA LYS A 490 -50.95 -1.65 -23.85
C LYS A 490 -49.99 -2.44 -24.74
N ARG A 491 -48.98 -1.80 -25.37
CA ARG A 491 -48.06 -2.49 -26.29
C ARG A 491 -46.93 -3.27 -25.59
N VAL A 492 -46.60 -2.95 -24.35
CA VAL A 492 -45.59 -3.70 -23.57
C VAL A 492 -46.15 -5.01 -22.98
N ARG A 493 -47.47 -5.14 -22.83
CA ARG A 493 -48.12 -6.39 -22.38
C ARG A 493 -48.35 -7.43 -23.48
N CYS A 494 -48.26 -7.09 -24.76
CA CYS A 494 -48.51 -8.04 -25.87
C CYS A 494 -47.26 -8.77 -26.40
N ILE A 495 -46.04 -8.43 -25.96
CA ILE A 495 -44.81 -9.09 -26.44
C ILE A 495 -44.42 -10.30 -25.56
N LYS A 496 -45.02 -10.48 -24.37
CA LYS A 496 -44.72 -11.62 -23.48
C LYS A 496 -45.60 -12.87 -23.67
N HIS A 497 -46.52 -12.91 -24.65
CA HIS A 497 -47.40 -14.07 -24.89
C HIS A 497 -47.25 -14.76 -26.26
N ALA A 498 -46.24 -14.41 -27.06
CA ALA A 498 -46.03 -15.01 -28.40
C ALA A 498 -44.78 -15.90 -28.53
N ALA A 499 -44.11 -16.24 -27.43
CA ALA A 499 -42.96 -17.16 -27.43
C ALA A 499 -43.26 -18.37 -26.55
N GLY A 500 -44.09 -19.28 -27.03
CA GLY A 500 -44.47 -20.46 -26.24
C GLY A 500 -45.50 -21.39 -26.87
N ALA A 501 -45.40 -21.68 -28.17
CA ALA A 501 -46.08 -22.84 -28.77
C ALA A 501 -45.54 -23.09 -30.18
N GLY A 502 -44.90 -24.24 -30.41
CA GLY A 502 -44.69 -24.76 -31.77
C GLY A 502 -43.32 -25.39 -32.05
N ILE A 503 -42.97 -26.51 -31.37
CA ILE A 503 -42.06 -27.50 -31.94
C ILE A 503 -42.69 -28.88 -31.71
N LEU A 504 -43.37 -29.39 -32.74
CA LEU A 504 -43.67 -30.81 -32.95
C LEU A 504 -43.05 -31.15 -34.31
N GLY A 505 -41.88 -31.79 -34.25
CA GLY A 505 -41.20 -32.39 -35.40
C GLY A 505 -41.74 -33.79 -35.68
N ARG A 506 -41.64 -34.15 -36.96
CA ARG A 506 -41.74 -35.52 -37.48
C ARG A 506 -40.75 -36.47 -36.80
#